data_AF-A0A1Y1X6N6-F1
#
_entry.id   AF-A0A1Y1X6N6-F1
#
_cell.length_a   1.000
_cell.length_b   1.000
_cell.length_c   1.000
_cell.angle_alpha   90.00
_cell.angle_beta   90.00
_cell.angle_gamma   90.00
#
_symmetry.space_group_name_H-M   'P 1'
#
loop_
_entity.id
_entity.type
_entity.pdbx_description
1 polymer ?
#
loop_
_entity_poly.entity_id
_entity_poly.type
_entity_poly.pdbx_seq_one_letter_code
_entity_poly.pdbx_strand_id
1 'polypeptide(L)'
;MFLGYSFLVYTHIINQNYHNKYLNQFFSGIWISMAIQSFVYVIFTLITVKPFYPIFFGILIIGFIFGWIINIYFNKWYTKKIFNNIRKKFNRQHIIQKIKEQSENENIDENEEKSLETIVSEKKM
;
A
#
# COMPACT_ATOMS: atom_id res chain seq x y z
N MET A 1 -7.79 18.98 -20.31
CA MET A 1 -6.88 17.86 -20.67
C MET A 1 -5.94 17.49 -19.53
N PHE A 2 -5.17 18.42 -18.97
CA PHE A 2 -4.24 18.13 -17.86
C PHE A 2 -4.87 17.33 -16.70
N LEU A 3 -5.97 17.83 -16.12
CA LEU A 3 -6.67 17.17 -15.01
C LEU A 3 -7.12 15.74 -15.36
N GLY A 4 -7.49 15.48 -16.61
CA GLY A 4 -7.86 14.14 -17.09
C GLY A 4 -6.67 13.18 -17.07
N TYR A 5 -5.50 13.62 -17.55
CA TYR A 5 -4.29 12.80 -17.47
C TYR A 5 -3.80 12.62 -16.04
N SER A 6 -3.86 13.65 -15.19
CA SER A 6 -3.56 13.52 -13.76
C SER A 6 -4.47 12.52 -13.06
N PHE A 7 -5.76 12.52 -13.40
CA PHE A 7 -6.72 11.52 -12.91
C PHE A 7 -6.36 10.12 -13.38
N LEU A 8 -6.05 9.93 -14.68
CA LEU A 8 -5.62 8.64 -15.22
C LEU A 8 -4.33 8.13 -14.57
N VAL A 9 -3.36 9.00 -14.32
CA VAL A 9 -2.14 8.67 -13.55
C VAL A 9 -2.53 8.16 -12.16
N TYR A 10 -3.40 8.90 -11.46
CA TYR A 10 -3.83 8.55 -10.11
C TYR A 10 -4.56 7.19 -10.06
N THR A 11 -5.55 7.00 -10.92
CA THR A 11 -6.31 5.74 -11.00
C THR A 11 -5.40 4.57 -11.41
N HIS A 12 -4.48 4.81 -12.36
CA HIS A 12 -3.48 3.82 -12.75
C HIS A 12 -2.62 3.41 -11.56
N ILE A 13 -2.07 4.36 -10.82
CA ILE A 13 -1.19 4.11 -9.66
C ILE A 13 -1.90 3.33 -8.55
N ILE A 14 -3.19 3.60 -8.31
CA ILE A 14 -3.96 2.90 -7.27
C ILE A 14 -4.34 1.48 -7.68
N ASN A 15 -4.76 1.31 -8.94
CA ASN A 15 -5.30 0.04 -9.43
C ASN A 15 -4.24 -0.81 -10.16
N GLN A 16 -2.94 -0.59 -9.88
CA GLN A 16 -1.88 -1.35 -10.53
C GLN A 16 -2.00 -2.84 -10.23
N ASN A 17 -2.05 -3.64 -11.29
CA ASN A 17 -2.01 -5.08 -11.14
C ASN A 17 -0.58 -5.52 -10.81
N TYR A 18 -0.35 -6.13 -9.64
CA TYR A 18 0.99 -6.47 -9.15
C TYR A 18 1.77 -7.42 -10.06
N HIS A 19 1.07 -8.13 -10.95
CA HIS A 19 1.68 -9.19 -11.73
C HIS A 19 2.64 -8.70 -12.81
N ASN A 20 2.42 -7.52 -13.40
CA ASN A 20 3.25 -7.01 -14.50
C ASN A 20 3.86 -5.63 -14.21
N LYS A 21 4.99 -5.67 -13.51
CA LYS A 21 5.75 -4.48 -13.10
C LYS A 21 6.20 -3.62 -14.28
N TYR A 22 6.69 -4.23 -15.36
CA TYR A 22 7.20 -3.49 -16.53
C TYR A 22 6.07 -2.74 -17.25
N LEU A 23 4.93 -3.40 -17.42
CA LEU A 23 3.76 -2.80 -18.05
C LEU A 23 3.21 -1.63 -17.22
N ASN A 24 3.16 -1.78 -15.89
CA ASN A 24 2.75 -0.68 -15.01
C ASN A 24 3.70 0.52 -15.08
N GLN A 25 5.00 0.27 -15.14
CA GLN A 25 6.02 1.32 -15.28
C GLN A 25 5.89 2.04 -16.62
N PHE A 26 5.70 1.29 -17.70
CA PHE A 26 5.51 1.82 -19.05
C PHE A 26 4.29 2.74 -19.12
N PHE A 27 3.12 2.27 -18.66
CA PHE A 27 1.90 3.08 -18.66
C PHE A 27 2.00 4.28 -17.72
N SER A 28 2.64 4.13 -16.55
CA SER A 28 2.89 5.26 -15.64
C SER A 28 3.76 6.33 -16.29
N GLY A 29 4.80 5.92 -17.03
CA GLY A 29 5.63 6.81 -17.84
C GLY A 29 4.80 7.55 -18.88
N ILE A 30 3.96 6.85 -19.65
CA ILE A 30 3.08 7.44 -20.66
C ILE A 30 2.14 8.47 -20.04
N TRP A 31 1.42 8.10 -18.98
CA TRP A 31 0.41 8.99 -18.40
C TRP A 31 1.02 10.25 -17.79
N ILE A 32 2.16 10.13 -17.10
CA ILE A 32 2.89 11.28 -16.53
C ILE A 32 3.46 12.16 -17.64
N SER A 33 3.99 11.55 -18.70
CA SER A 33 4.49 12.25 -19.87
C SER A 33 3.40 13.11 -20.53
N MET A 34 2.23 12.52 -20.80
CA MET A 34 1.07 13.26 -21.35
C MET A 34 0.57 14.35 -20.39
N ALA A 35 0.59 14.10 -19.08
CA ALA A 35 0.18 15.09 -18.08
C ALA A 35 1.12 16.30 -18.08
N ILE A 36 2.44 16.08 -18.00
CA ILE A 36 3.43 17.17 -18.01
C ILE A 36 3.36 17.94 -19.33
N GLN A 37 3.25 17.24 -20.47
CA GLN A 37 3.11 17.87 -21.78
C GLN A 37 1.87 18.78 -21.82
N SER A 38 0.73 18.28 -21.36
CA SER A 38 -0.53 19.05 -21.29
C SER A 38 -0.40 20.25 -20.36
N PHE A 39 0.32 20.11 -19.24
CA PHE A 39 0.56 21.19 -18.30
C PHE A 39 1.38 22.32 -18.93
N VAL A 40 2.49 21.97 -19.59
CA VAL A 40 3.34 22.95 -20.28
C VAL A 40 2.57 23.65 -21.41
N TYR A 41 1.74 22.92 -22.16
CA TYR A 41 0.86 23.51 -23.17
C TYR A 41 -0.09 24.55 -22.59
N VAL A 42 -0.72 24.26 -21.44
CA VAL A 42 -1.60 25.20 -20.74
C VAL A 42 -0.83 26.46 -20.34
N ILE A 43 0.39 26.31 -19.79
CA ILE A 43 1.25 27.45 -19.44
C ILE A 43 1.54 28.31 -20.67
N PHE A 44 1.98 27.69 -21.78
CA PHE A 44 2.33 28.40 -23.02
C PHE A 44 1.14 29.17 -23.60
N THR A 45 -0.06 28.59 -23.50
CA THR A 45 -1.31 29.23 -23.90
C THR A 45 -1.60 30.46 -23.04
N LEU A 46 -1.42 30.37 -21.72
CA LEU A 46 -1.65 31.49 -20.79
C LEU A 46 -0.69 32.67 -21.03
N ILE A 47 0.56 32.38 -21.39
CA ILE A 47 1.58 33.40 -21.69
C ILE A 47 1.59 33.83 -23.17
N THR A 48 0.65 33.34 -23.99
CA THR A 48 0.52 33.65 -25.44
C THR A 48 1.77 33.33 -26.28
N VAL A 49 2.58 32.36 -25.85
CA VAL A 49 3.78 31.92 -26.57
C VAL A 49 3.41 30.85 -27.59
N LYS A 50 3.90 30.99 -28.82
CA LYS A 50 3.71 29.95 -29.86
C LYS A 50 4.45 28.67 -29.46
N PRO A 51 3.77 27.52 -29.39
CA PRO A 51 4.40 26.27 -29.00
C PRO A 51 5.42 25.83 -30.06
N PHE A 52 6.66 25.58 -29.61
CA PHE A 52 7.72 25.03 -30.45
C PHE A 52 7.77 23.51 -30.31
N TYR A 53 7.32 22.79 -31.34
CA TYR A 53 7.10 21.33 -31.31
C TYR A 53 8.30 20.48 -30.84
N PRO A 54 9.58 20.80 -31.15
CA PRO A 54 10.71 20.02 -30.64
C PRO A 54 10.82 20.00 -29.12
N ILE A 55 10.43 21.07 -28.42
CA ILE A 55 10.44 21.12 -26.95
C ILE A 55 9.40 20.14 -26.38
N PHE A 56 8.24 20.00 -27.03
CA PHE A 56 7.21 19.07 -26.61
C PHE A 56 7.65 17.61 -26.74
N PHE A 57 8.44 17.26 -27.77
CA PHE A 57 9.07 15.95 -27.88
C PHE A 57 10.09 15.68 -26.78
N GLY A 58 10.91 16.67 -26.41
CA GLY A 58 11.85 16.54 -25.29
C GLY A 58 11.13 16.30 -23.96
N ILE A 59 10.05 17.04 -23.70
CA ILE A 59 9.22 16.89 -22.51
C ILE A 59 8.60 15.49 -22.42
N LEU A 60 8.21 14.90 -23.56
CA LEU A 60 7.66 13.54 -23.58
C LEU A 60 8.65 12.51 -23.01
N ILE A 61 9.92 12.56 -23.46
CA ILE A 61 10.97 11.64 -22.99
C ILE A 61 11.25 11.86 -21.51
N ILE A 62 11.41 13.12 -21.10
CA ILE A 62 11.68 13.48 -19.70
C ILE A 62 10.55 13.00 -18.79
N GLY A 63 9.30 13.30 -19.16
CA GLY A 63 8.13 12.90 -18.40
C GLY A 63 7.98 11.38 -18.30
N PHE A 64 8.37 10.65 -19.34
CA PHE A 64 8.36 9.18 -19.32
C PHE A 64 9.35 8.63 -18.29
N ILE A 65 10.59 9.13 -18.27
CA ILE A 65 11.61 8.74 -17.30
C ILE A 65 11.14 9.04 -15.87
N PHE A 66 10.59 10.24 -15.63
CA PHE A 66 10.04 10.60 -14.34
C PHE A 66 8.90 9.67 -13.91
N GLY A 67 7.96 9.38 -14.80
CA GLY A 67 6.85 8.50 -14.49
C GLY A 67 7.27 7.06 -14.20
N TRP A 68 8.37 6.62 -14.80
CA TRP A 68 8.98 5.33 -14.50
C TRP A 68 9.57 5.29 -13.08
N ILE A 69 10.33 6.32 -12.69
CA ILE A 69 10.94 6.44 -11.36
C ILE A 69 9.87 6.54 -10.27
N ILE A 70 8.84 7.37 -10.50
CA ILE A 70 7.71 7.53 -9.57
C ILE A 70 7.01 6.21 -9.32
N ASN A 71 6.78 5.41 -10.36
CA ASN A 71 6.18 4.08 -10.21
C ASN A 71 7.05 3.17 -9.32
N ILE A 72 8.37 3.11 -9.56
CA ILE A 72 9.28 2.31 -8.75
C ILE A 72 9.20 2.70 -7.28
N TYR A 73 9.23 4.00 -7.00
CA TYR A 73 9.18 4.51 -5.64
C TYR A 73 7.84 4.19 -4.96
N PHE A 74 6.73 4.47 -5.65
CA PHE A 74 5.39 4.22 -5.15
C PHE A 74 5.16 2.74 -4.85
N ASN A 75 5.55 1.85 -5.76
CA ASN A 75 5.36 0.42 -5.59
C ASN A 75 6.16 -0.12 -4.38
N LYS A 76 7.41 0.34 -4.19
CA LYS A 76 8.21 0.00 -3.00
C LYS A 76 7.54 0.50 -1.71
N TRP A 77 7.09 1.75 -1.69
CA TRP A 77 6.43 2.33 -0.52
C TRP A 77 5.13 1.60 -0.19
N TYR A 78 4.30 1.33 -1.19
CA TYR A 78 3.01 0.68 -1.03
C TYR A 78 3.15 -0.78 -0.57
N THR A 79 4.09 -1.53 -1.17
CA THR A 79 4.40 -2.90 -0.74
C THR A 79 4.88 -2.92 0.72
N LYS A 80 5.75 -1.98 1.13
CA LYS A 80 6.19 -1.86 2.52
C LYS A 80 5.03 -1.55 3.47
N LYS A 81 4.09 -0.69 3.05
CA LYS A 81 2.88 -0.37 3.82
C LYS A 81 2.00 -1.60 4.01
N ILE A 82 1.74 -2.36 2.94
CA ILE A 82 0.98 -3.60 2.98
C ILE A 82 1.66 -4.63 3.89
N PHE A 83 2.96 -4.85 3.71
CA PHE A 83 3.71 -5.79 4.55
C PHE A 83 3.67 -5.41 6.03
N ASN A 84 3.83 -4.13 6.36
CA ASN A 84 3.70 -3.65 7.73
C ASN A 84 2.29 -3.84 8.30
N ASN A 85 1.24 -3.65 7.48
CA ASN A 85 -0.14 -3.88 7.91
C ASN A 85 -0.42 -5.37 8.14
N ILE A 86 0.06 -6.25 7.26
CA ILE A 86 -0.04 -7.70 7.43
C ILE A 86 0.72 -8.13 8.68
N ARG A 87 1.96 -7.68 8.87
CA ARG A 87 2.78 -7.97 10.06
C ARG A 87 2.10 -7.50 11.34
N LYS A 88 1.51 -6.30 11.36
CA LYS A 88 0.73 -5.79 12.50
C LYS A 88 -0.51 -6.65 12.77
N LYS A 89 -1.23 -7.08 11.73
CA LYS A 89 -2.41 -7.93 11.86
C LYS A 89 -2.04 -9.33 12.40
N PHE A 90 -0.96 -9.91 11.88
CA PHE A 90 -0.47 -11.22 12.33
C PHE A 90 0.06 -11.18 13.76
N ASN A 91 0.84 -10.15 14.13
CA ASN A 91 1.26 -9.97 15.52
C ASN A 91 0.07 -9.76 16.47
N ARG A 92 -0.96 -9.02 16.05
CA ARG A 92 -2.20 -8.89 16.84
C ARG A 92 -2.89 -10.23 17.03
N GLN A 93 -3.03 -11.04 15.98
CA GLN A 93 -3.63 -12.37 16.08
C GLN A 93 -2.82 -13.28 17.03
N HIS A 94 -1.49 -13.27 16.92
CA HIS A 94 -0.62 -14.07 17.80
C HIS A 94 -0.66 -13.60 19.27
N ILE A 95 -0.73 -12.29 19.53
CA ILE A 95 -0.87 -11.75 20.89
C ILE A 95 -2.25 -12.11 21.48
N ILE A 96 -3.32 -11.97 20.69
CA ILE A 96 -4.69 -12.37 21.11
C ILE A 96 -4.72 -13.87 21.43
N GLN A 97 -4.08 -14.70 20.61
CA GLN A 97 -4.02 -16.15 20.85
C GLN A 97 -3.26 -16.48 22.13
N LYS A 98 -2.11 -15.86 22.39
CA LYS A 98 -1.37 -16.05 23.66
C LYS A 98 -2.15 -15.60 24.88
N ILE A 99 -2.86 -14.46 24.79
CA ILE A 99 -3.72 -13.99 25.88
C ILE A 99 -4.88 -14.97 26.12
N LYS A 100 -5.46 -15.54 25.06
CA LYS A 100 -6.52 -16.55 25.17
C LYS A 100 -5.99 -17.84 25.83
N GLU A 101 -4.81 -18.31 25.43
CA GLU A 101 -4.16 -19.49 26.03
C GLU A 101 -3.81 -19.26 27.52
N GLN A 102 -3.31 -18.08 27.88
CA GLN A 102 -3.05 -17.74 29.28
C GLN A 102 -4.33 -17.65 30.11
N SER A 103 -5.38 -17.01 29.58
CA SER A 103 -6.68 -16.93 30.26
C SER A 103 -7.35 -18.30 30.41
N GLU A 104 -7.21 -19.20 29.43
CA GLU A 104 -7.72 -20.57 29.54
C GLU A 104 -6.94 -21.38 30.58
N ASN A 105 -5.61 -21.22 30.65
CA ASN A 105 -4.80 -21.90 31.66
C ASN A 105 -5.04 -21.36 33.09
N GLU A 106 -5.22 -20.05 33.27
CA GLU A 106 -5.55 -19.45 34.57
C GLU A 106 -6.93 -19.91 35.08
N ASN A 107 -7.91 -20.12 34.18
CA ASN A 107 -9.23 -20.65 34.56
C ASN A 107 -9.21 -22.15 34.95
N ILE A 108 -8.17 -22.90 34.57
CA ILE A 108 -8.02 -24.31 34.94
C ILE A 108 -7.50 -24.43 36.39
N ASP A 109 -6.55 -23.56 36.79
CA ASP A 109 -5.99 -23.55 38.16
C ASP A 109 -7.05 -23.28 39.24
N GLU A 110 -8.01 -22.37 39.01
CA GLU A 110 -9.09 -22.09 39.99
C GLU A 110 -10.07 -23.27 40.18
N ASN A 111 -10.14 -24.21 39.23
CA ASN A 111 -11.08 -25.35 39.28
C ASN A 111 -10.41 -26.64 39.77
N GLU A 112 -9.08 -26.77 39.61
CA GLU A 112 -8.31 -27.87 40.19
C GLU A 112 -8.17 -27.72 41.71
N GLU A 113 -8.04 -26.50 42.24
CA GLU A 113 -7.95 -26.27 43.70
C GLU A 113 -9.23 -26.72 44.43
N LYS A 114 -10.41 -26.46 43.86
CA LYS A 114 -11.70 -26.96 44.40
C LYS A 114 -11.89 -28.46 44.28
N SER A 115 -11.31 -29.08 43.25
CA SER A 115 -11.40 -30.53 43.04
C SER A 115 -10.48 -31.30 44.00
N LEU A 116 -9.31 -30.75 44.34
CA LEU A 116 -8.41 -31.31 45.35
C LEU A 116 -8.97 -31.23 46.77
N GLU A 117 -9.62 -30.11 47.15
CA GLU A 117 -10.26 -29.98 48.47
C GLU A 117 -11.42 -30.99 48.65
N THR A 118 -12.17 -31.28 47.57
CA THR A 118 -13.28 -32.23 47.63
C THR A 118 -12.80 -33.67 47.82
N ILE A 119 -11.73 -34.09 47.11
CA ILE A 119 -11.18 -35.46 47.21
C ILE A 119 -10.52 -35.73 48.59
N VAL A 120 -9.93 -34.71 49.22
CA VAL A 120 -9.31 -34.87 50.56
C VAL A 120 -10.37 -34.99 51.65
N SER A 121 -11.57 -34.44 51.45
CA SER A 121 -12.67 -34.50 52.42
C SER A 121 -13.41 -35.86 52.46
N GLU A 122 -13.47 -36.60 51.35
CA GLU A 122 -14.13 -37.91 51.29
C GLU A 122 -13.33 -39.05 51.94
N LYS A 123 -12.02 -38.89 52.15
CA LYS A 123 -11.17 -39.96 52.68
C LYS A 123 -11.12 -40.03 54.23
N LYS A 124 -11.95 -39.24 54.92
CA LYS A 124 -12.00 -39.15 56.39
C LYS A 124 -13.36 -39.49 57.02
N MET A 125 -14.25 -40.16 56.28
CA MET A 125 -15.37 -40.92 56.88
C MET A 125 -15.10 -42.41 56.83
#